data_AF-A0A966SVZ2-F1
#
_entry.id   AF-A0A966SVZ2-F1
#
_cell.length_a   1.000
_cell.length_b   1.000
_cell.length_c   1.000
_cell.angle_alpha   90.00
_cell.angle_beta   90.00
_cell.angle_gamma   90.00
#
_symmetry.space_group_name_H-M   'P 1'
#
loop_
_entity.id
_entity.type
_entity.pdbx_description
1 polymer ?
#
loop_
_entity_poly.entity_id
_entity_poly.type
_entity_poly.pdbx_seq_one_letter_code
_entity_poly.pdbx_strand_id
1 'polypeptide(L)'
;MSFRIPILSVALTIVATAPIWLVGYIVRPNLWETDDGSPHLFRTLVMLEAQSRYLGFPRWVPDFFLGYGYPVFNYYASMTYSVVSLMARVGVPIYSGFEALGAVSVVLGAIGVSACVRAFWPVSSGRLGSIAGVAGGLTYVAAPYPFVTNLYVRGDLPEAICLAILPWFILSVHGAFHDW
;
A
#
# COMPACT_ATOMS: atom_id res chain seq x y z
N MET A 1 -7.40 -13.43 -25.78
CA MET A 1 -6.39 -12.53 -26.39
C MET A 1 -5.50 -12.02 -25.25
N SER A 2 -4.41 -12.72 -24.92
CA SER A 2 -3.65 -12.55 -23.66
C SER A 2 -3.42 -11.08 -23.30
N PHE A 3 -4.10 -10.61 -22.25
CA PHE A 3 -3.90 -9.25 -21.77
C PHE A 3 -2.54 -9.11 -21.14
N ARG A 4 -1.76 -8.22 -21.73
CA ARG A 4 -0.43 -7.89 -21.27
C ARG A 4 -0.37 -6.40 -20.99
N ILE A 5 0.14 -6.08 -19.81
CA ILE A 5 0.54 -4.72 -19.49
C ILE A 5 1.94 -4.52 -20.07
N PRO A 6 2.12 -3.63 -21.07
CA PRO A 6 3.42 -3.40 -21.64
C PRO A 6 4.33 -2.81 -20.56
N ILE A 7 5.55 -3.34 -20.46
CA ILE A 7 6.55 -2.92 -19.48
C ILE A 7 6.77 -1.39 -19.54
N LEU A 8 6.73 -0.82 -20.74
CA LEU A 8 6.84 0.62 -20.93
C LEU A 8 5.72 1.39 -20.22
N SER A 9 4.47 0.92 -20.25
CA SER A 9 3.37 1.57 -19.53
C SER A 9 3.58 1.51 -18.02
N VAL A 10 4.05 0.37 -17.50
CA VAL A 10 4.36 0.24 -16.06
C VAL A 10 5.46 1.22 -15.66
N ALA A 11 6.56 1.26 -16.42
CA ALA A 11 7.67 2.18 -16.17
C ALA A 11 7.21 3.65 -16.22
N LEU A 12 6.42 4.02 -17.23
CA LEU A 12 5.86 5.37 -17.34
C LEU A 12 4.91 5.70 -16.18
N THR A 13 4.09 4.75 -15.72
CA THR A 13 3.22 4.96 -14.55
C THR A 13 4.06 5.21 -13.29
N ILE A 14 5.10 4.42 -13.04
CA ILE A 14 5.99 4.60 -11.88
C ILE A 14 6.67 5.97 -11.90
N VAL A 15 7.19 6.37 -13.07
CA VAL A 15 7.86 7.66 -13.24
C VAL A 15 6.87 8.83 -13.09
N ALA A 16 5.68 8.73 -13.70
CA ALA A 16 4.68 9.79 -13.63
C ALA A 16 4.16 10.01 -12.21
N THR A 17 4.07 8.96 -11.38
CA THR A 17 3.63 9.04 -9.99
C THR A 17 4.75 9.28 -8.99
N ALA A 18 6.01 9.41 -9.45
CA ALA A 18 7.17 9.67 -8.62
C ALA A 18 7.01 10.82 -7.62
N PRO A 19 6.43 11.98 -7.99
CA PRO A 19 6.23 13.06 -7.03
C PRO A 19 5.38 12.68 -5.81
N ILE A 20 4.51 11.68 -5.94
CA ILE A 20 3.55 11.28 -4.89
C ILE A 20 4.16 10.21 -3.99
N TRP A 21 4.81 9.18 -4.52
CA TRP A 21 5.44 8.17 -3.67
C TRP A 21 6.80 8.61 -3.09
N LEU A 22 7.44 9.63 -3.67
CA LEU A 22 8.65 10.25 -3.11
C LEU A 22 8.36 11.23 -1.96
N VAL A 23 7.10 11.62 -1.70
CA VAL A 23 6.75 12.51 -0.58
C VAL A 23 7.30 11.98 0.74
N GLY A 24 7.17 10.66 0.98
CA GLY A 24 7.70 9.99 2.17
C GLY A 24 9.22 10.14 2.36
N TYR A 25 9.97 10.45 1.30
CA TYR A 25 11.43 10.55 1.33
C TYR A 25 11.97 11.97 1.19
N ILE A 26 11.26 12.83 0.46
CA ILE A 26 11.66 14.22 0.20
C ILE A 26 11.11 15.15 1.27
N VAL A 27 9.80 15.07 1.52
CA VAL A 27 9.12 15.89 2.53
C VAL A 27 9.28 15.27 3.92
N ARG A 28 9.31 13.92 3.98
CA ARG A 28 9.41 13.13 5.22
C ARG A 28 8.39 13.57 6.28
N PRO A 29 7.08 13.42 6.00
CA PRO A 29 6.05 13.66 7.01
C PRO A 29 6.36 12.84 8.26
N ASN A 30 6.24 13.49 9.42
CA ASN A 30 6.52 12.86 10.69
C ASN A 30 5.37 11.91 11.06
N LEU A 31 5.60 10.59 10.98
CA LEU A 31 4.58 9.58 11.32
C LEU A 31 4.07 9.72 12.77
N TRP A 32 4.86 10.32 13.66
CA TRP A 32 4.42 10.59 15.04
C TRP A 32 3.38 11.70 15.14
N GLU A 33 3.33 12.60 14.14
CA GLU A 33 2.41 13.74 14.08
C GLU A 33 1.15 13.45 13.23
N THR A 34 1.14 12.34 12.49
CA THR A 34 -0.05 11.87 11.77
C THR A 34 -1.10 11.30 12.73
N ASP A 35 -2.37 11.35 12.33
CA ASP A 35 -3.51 10.94 13.16
C ASP A 35 -3.40 9.49 13.69
N ASP A 36 -3.01 8.56 12.81
CA ASP A 36 -3.00 7.09 13.04
C ASP A 36 -1.58 6.49 13.05
N GLY A 37 -0.53 7.27 12.81
CA GLY A 37 0.83 6.76 12.65
C GLY A 37 1.43 6.16 13.94
N SER A 38 1.29 6.84 15.08
CA SER A 38 1.88 6.35 16.33
C SER A 38 1.29 5.01 16.79
N PRO A 39 -0.05 4.78 16.79
CA PRO A 39 -0.60 3.46 17.08
C PRO A 39 -0.09 2.36 16.14
N HIS A 40 0.10 2.64 14.85
CA HIS A 40 0.59 1.67 13.89
C HIS A 40 2.08 1.30 14.09
N LEU A 41 2.91 2.27 14.46
CA LEU A 41 4.31 2.02 14.81
C LEU A 41 4.42 1.12 16.05
N PHE A 42 3.65 1.40 17.12
CA PHE A 42 3.63 0.57 18.31
C PHE A 42 3.13 -0.85 18.03
N ARG A 43 2.06 -1.00 17.24
CA ARG A 43 1.56 -2.32 16.80
C ARG A 43 2.63 -3.11 16.07
N THR A 44 3.43 -2.45 15.24
CA THR A 44 4.50 -3.12 14.50
C THR A 44 5.65 -3.55 15.41
N LEU A 45 6.01 -2.73 16.39
CA LEU A 45 7.02 -3.08 17.39
C LEU A 45 6.61 -4.31 18.20
N VAL A 46 5.37 -4.36 18.68
CA VAL A 46 4.84 -5.54 19.39
C VAL A 46 4.77 -6.77 18.48
N MET A 47 4.37 -6.60 17.22
CA MET A 47 4.37 -7.69 16.24
C MET A 47 5.78 -8.25 16.04
N LEU A 48 6.77 -7.38 15.87
CA LEU A 48 8.19 -7.76 15.73
C LEU A 48 8.68 -8.51 16.97
N GLU A 49 8.38 -8.02 18.17
CA GLU A 49 8.77 -8.69 19.42
C GLU A 49 8.16 -10.08 19.52
N ALA A 50 6.85 -10.21 19.30
CA ALA A 50 6.13 -11.47 19.39
C ALA A 50 6.66 -12.51 18.39
N GLN A 51 6.90 -12.10 17.14
CA GLN A 51 7.48 -12.96 16.11
C GLN A 51 8.93 -13.36 16.43
N SER A 52 9.68 -12.50 17.11
CA SER A 52 11.08 -12.78 17.48
C SER A 52 11.19 -13.72 18.68
N ARG A 53 10.28 -13.61 19.66
CA ARG A 53 10.30 -14.42 20.89
C ARG A 53 9.60 -15.77 20.75
N TYR A 54 8.46 -15.79 20.07
CA TYR A 54 7.55 -16.94 20.08
C TYR A 54 7.32 -17.54 18.69
N LEU A 55 7.96 -16.99 17.64
CA LEU A 55 7.75 -17.37 16.23
C LEU A 55 6.27 -17.41 15.84
N GLY A 56 5.45 -16.59 16.50
CA GLY A 56 3.99 -16.70 16.47
C GLY A 56 3.30 -15.38 16.23
N PHE A 57 2.03 -15.49 15.86
CA PHE A 57 1.13 -14.36 15.72
C PHE A 57 0.54 -13.96 17.08
N PRO A 58 0.80 -12.75 17.60
CA PRO A 58 0.31 -12.34 18.91
C PRO A 58 -1.21 -12.17 18.89
N ARG A 59 -1.93 -13.05 19.61
CA ARG A 59 -3.40 -12.92 19.79
C ARG A 59 -3.77 -11.97 20.92
N TRP A 60 -2.87 -11.74 21.87
CA TRP A 60 -3.06 -10.84 23.00
C TRP A 60 -1.81 -9.99 23.19
N VAL A 61 -2.00 -8.67 23.33
CA VAL A 61 -0.91 -7.72 23.58
C VAL A 61 -1.06 -7.17 24.99
N PRO A 62 -0.26 -7.62 25.98
CA PRO A 62 -0.41 -7.21 27.38
C PRO A 62 -0.21 -5.70 27.61
N ASP A 63 0.75 -5.09 26.92
CA ASP A 63 1.17 -3.70 27.17
C ASP A 63 0.15 -2.66 26.68
N PHE A 64 -0.79 -3.08 25.84
CA PHE A 64 -1.80 -2.19 25.29
C PHE A 64 -2.95 -1.97 26.28
N PHE A 65 -3.71 -0.89 26.03
CA PHE A 65 -4.87 -0.52 26.86
C PHE A 65 -4.50 -0.37 28.35
N LEU A 66 -3.48 0.45 28.64
CA LEU A 66 -2.99 0.72 30.01
C LEU A 66 -2.55 -0.54 30.77
N GLY A 67 -2.10 -1.58 30.08
CA GLY A 67 -1.64 -2.84 30.69
C GLY A 67 -2.75 -3.87 30.95
N TYR A 68 -4.01 -3.55 30.66
CA TYR A 68 -5.11 -4.53 30.72
C TYR A 68 -5.08 -5.51 29.55
N GLY A 69 -4.34 -5.18 28.50
CA GLY A 69 -4.17 -5.98 27.31
C GLY A 69 -5.22 -5.75 26.23
N TYR A 70 -4.85 -6.02 24.97
CA TYR A 70 -5.72 -5.77 23.82
C TYR A 70 -5.50 -6.81 22.69
N PRO A 71 -6.56 -7.42 22.13
CA PRO A 71 -6.46 -8.46 21.09
C PRO A 71 -6.41 -7.90 19.67
N VAL A 72 -5.71 -6.77 19.45
CA VAL A 72 -5.79 -5.95 18.21
C VAL A 72 -5.63 -6.75 16.92
N PHE A 73 -4.68 -7.68 16.86
CA PHE A 73 -4.31 -8.34 15.62
C PHE A 73 -5.35 -9.36 15.16
N ASN A 74 -6.29 -9.78 16.02
CA ASN A 74 -7.40 -10.64 15.60
C ASN A 74 -8.47 -9.87 14.82
N TYR A 75 -8.56 -8.55 15.00
CA TYR A 75 -9.67 -7.74 14.50
C TYR A 75 -9.23 -6.63 13.55
N TYR A 76 -7.96 -6.26 13.55
CA TYR A 76 -7.45 -5.14 12.78
C TYR A 76 -6.26 -5.54 11.90
N ALA A 77 -6.29 -5.05 10.65
CA ALA A 77 -5.40 -5.33 9.52
C ALA A 77 -3.93 -5.68 9.86
N SER A 78 -3.70 -6.95 10.19
CA SER A 78 -2.44 -7.42 10.76
C SER A 78 -1.34 -7.68 9.73
N MET A 79 -1.72 -7.77 8.44
CA MET A 79 -0.79 -7.96 7.33
C MET A 79 0.24 -6.83 7.27
N THR A 80 -0.19 -5.57 7.44
CA THR A 80 0.69 -4.39 7.39
C THR A 80 1.84 -4.52 8.39
N TYR A 81 1.51 -4.83 9.64
CA TYR A 81 2.49 -4.96 10.72
C TYR A 81 3.39 -6.18 10.53
N SER A 82 2.84 -7.25 9.96
CA SER A 82 3.60 -8.46 9.64
C SER A 82 4.63 -8.20 8.54
N VAL A 83 4.26 -7.47 7.48
CA VAL A 83 5.19 -7.12 6.40
C VAL A 83 6.31 -6.19 6.90
N VAL A 84 5.97 -5.15 7.66
CA VAL A 84 6.99 -4.23 8.19
C VAL A 84 7.88 -4.91 9.23
N SER A 85 7.34 -5.78 10.08
CA SER A 85 8.18 -6.56 11.03
C SER A 85 9.13 -7.51 10.31
N LEU A 86 8.73 -8.13 9.19
CA LEU A 86 9.65 -8.93 8.37
C LEU A 86 10.79 -8.08 7.79
N MET A 87 10.51 -6.85 7.33
CA MET A 87 11.55 -5.90 6.90
C MET A 87 12.50 -5.57 8.06
N ALA A 88 11.97 -5.38 9.28
CA ALA A 88 12.78 -5.10 10.46
C ALA A 88 13.70 -6.25 10.86
N ARG A 89 13.28 -7.51 10.63
CA ARG A 89 14.12 -8.69 10.88
C ARG A 89 15.34 -8.78 9.98
N VAL A 90 15.31 -8.14 8.81
CA VAL A 90 16.46 -8.05 7.88
C VAL A 90 17.23 -6.71 8.02
N GLY A 91 16.95 -5.94 9.07
CA GLY A 91 17.71 -4.74 9.45
C GLY A 91 17.10 -3.41 9.00
N VAL A 92 15.90 -3.40 8.40
CA VAL A 92 15.23 -2.14 8.03
C VAL A 92 14.55 -1.52 9.26
N PRO A 93 14.85 -0.27 9.66
CA PRO A 93 14.15 0.35 10.78
C PRO A 93 12.62 0.37 10.56
N ILE A 94 11.83 0.11 11.61
CA ILE A 94 10.35 0.05 11.50
C ILE A 94 9.80 1.28 10.79
N TYR A 95 10.28 2.47 11.18
CA TYR A 95 9.87 3.75 10.58
C TYR A 95 10.12 3.76 9.05
N SER A 96 11.34 3.41 8.62
CA SER A 96 11.69 3.33 7.20
C SER A 96 10.93 2.21 6.47
N GLY A 97 10.57 1.13 7.16
CA GLY A 97 9.71 0.08 6.63
C GLY A 97 8.28 0.57 6.36
N PHE A 98 7.74 1.44 7.21
CA PHE A 98 6.46 2.13 6.95
C PHE A 98 6.55 3.05 5.73
N GLU A 99 7.59 3.88 5.65
CA GLU A 99 7.81 4.75 4.48
C GLU A 99 7.90 3.93 3.18
N ALA A 100 8.67 2.83 3.21
CA ALA A 100 8.85 1.94 2.06
C ALA A 100 7.57 1.24 1.65
N LEU A 101 6.83 0.68 2.61
CA LEU A 101 5.56 0.01 2.31
C LEU A 101 4.49 1.00 1.85
N GLY A 102 4.50 2.23 2.37
CA GLY A 102 3.67 3.32 1.88
C GLY A 102 3.96 3.67 0.41
N ALA A 103 5.24 3.84 0.06
CA ALA A 103 5.66 4.10 -1.32
C ALA A 103 5.28 2.94 -2.26
N VAL A 104 5.49 1.69 -1.82
CA VAL A 104 5.05 0.51 -2.56
C VAL A 104 3.53 0.51 -2.77
N SER A 105 2.75 0.91 -1.77
CA SER A 105 1.28 0.98 -1.88
C SER A 105 0.84 2.00 -2.93
N VAL A 106 1.43 3.20 -2.96
CA VAL A 106 1.15 4.21 -3.98
C VAL A 106 1.46 3.67 -5.38
N VAL A 107 2.65 3.07 -5.57
CA VAL A 107 3.07 2.52 -6.86
C VAL A 107 2.16 1.37 -7.29
N LEU A 108 1.85 0.45 -6.38
CA LEU A 108 1.00 -0.71 -6.64
C LEU A 108 -0.42 -0.26 -7.04
N GLY A 109 -0.99 0.72 -6.34
CA GLY A 109 -2.29 1.29 -6.66
C GLY A 109 -2.31 1.99 -8.03
N ALA A 110 -1.27 2.78 -8.33
CA ALA A 110 -1.13 3.45 -9.62
C ALA A 110 -1.07 2.46 -10.79
N ILE A 111 -0.26 1.41 -10.67
CA ILE A 111 -0.13 0.37 -11.70
C ILE A 111 -1.45 -0.39 -11.83
N GLY A 112 -2.11 -0.72 -10.72
CA GLY A 112 -3.40 -1.41 -10.71
C GLY A 112 -4.47 -0.62 -11.47
N VAL A 113 -4.61 0.67 -11.19
CA VAL A 113 -5.58 1.51 -11.93
C VAL A 113 -5.19 1.68 -13.39
N SER A 114 -3.90 1.84 -13.70
CA SER A 114 -3.40 1.87 -15.08
C SER A 114 -3.76 0.58 -15.84
N ALA A 115 -3.68 -0.57 -15.17
CA ALA A 115 -4.13 -1.85 -15.71
C ALA A 115 -5.66 -1.89 -15.91
N CYS A 116 -6.45 -1.47 -14.92
CA CYS A 116 -7.91 -1.40 -15.03
C CYS A 116 -8.36 -0.52 -16.19
N VAL A 117 -7.81 0.68 -16.34
CA VAL A 117 -8.16 1.58 -17.46
C VAL A 117 -7.89 0.90 -18.81
N ARG A 118 -6.79 0.16 -18.91
CA ARG A 118 -6.46 -0.58 -20.14
C ARG A 118 -7.32 -1.84 -20.32
N ALA A 119 -7.87 -2.41 -19.27
CA ALA A 119 -8.78 -3.55 -19.39
C ALA A 119 -10.19 -3.11 -19.82
N PHE A 120 -10.70 -2.03 -19.23
CA PHE A 120 -12.08 -1.59 -19.42
C PHE A 120 -12.29 -0.63 -20.59
N TRP A 121 -11.23 0.05 -21.06
CA TRP A 121 -11.37 1.02 -22.15
C TRP A 121 -11.31 0.36 -23.53
N PRO A 122 -12.33 0.52 -24.40
CA PRO A 122 -12.38 -0.14 -25.71
C PRO A 122 -11.22 0.18 -26.66
N VAL A 123 -10.57 1.33 -26.47
CA VAL A 123 -9.42 1.80 -27.27
C VAL A 123 -8.09 1.58 -26.54
N SER A 124 -7.97 0.48 -25.80
CA SER A 124 -6.82 0.18 -24.93
C SER A 124 -5.57 -0.33 -25.65
N SER A 125 -5.66 -0.63 -26.95
CA SER A 125 -4.53 -1.08 -27.76
C SER A 125 -3.66 0.09 -28.23
N GLY A 126 -2.34 -0.04 -28.04
CA GLY A 126 -1.36 0.92 -28.55
C GLY A 126 -1.09 2.12 -27.63
N ARG A 127 -0.48 3.16 -28.21
CA ARG A 127 0.06 4.31 -27.46
C ARG A 127 -0.99 5.08 -26.67
N LEU A 128 -2.19 5.25 -27.24
CA LEU A 128 -3.26 6.01 -26.60
C LEU A 128 -3.77 5.28 -25.34
N GLY A 129 -3.92 3.96 -25.40
CA GLY A 129 -4.24 3.14 -24.23
C GLY A 129 -3.17 3.20 -23.14
N SER A 130 -1.88 3.24 -23.52
CA SER A 130 -0.78 3.45 -22.56
C SER A 130 -0.87 4.81 -21.87
N ILE A 131 -1.12 5.88 -22.63
CA ILE A 131 -1.27 7.24 -22.08
C ILE A 131 -2.48 7.30 -21.14
N ALA A 132 -3.62 6.75 -21.55
CA ALA A 132 -4.83 6.71 -20.73
C ALA A 132 -4.61 5.93 -19.42
N GLY A 133 -3.91 4.79 -19.47
CA GLY A 133 -3.55 4.02 -18.27
C GLY A 133 -2.66 4.82 -17.32
N VAL A 134 -1.60 5.46 -17.83
CA VAL A 134 -0.72 6.31 -17.03
C VAL A 134 -1.50 7.48 -16.41
N ALA A 135 -2.35 8.15 -17.19
CA ALA A 135 -3.19 9.23 -16.70
C ALA A 135 -4.13 8.76 -15.60
N GLY A 136 -4.81 7.62 -15.77
CA GLY A 136 -5.70 7.05 -14.75
C GLY A 136 -4.97 6.68 -13.46
N GLY A 137 -3.80 6.05 -13.57
CA GLY A 137 -2.95 5.74 -12.41
C GLY A 137 -2.53 7.01 -11.67
N LEU A 138 -2.10 8.04 -12.40
CA LEU A 138 -1.71 9.34 -11.84
C LEU A 138 -2.90 10.05 -11.16
N THR A 139 -4.05 10.13 -11.82
CA THR A 139 -5.25 10.74 -11.24
C THR A 139 -5.69 10.03 -9.98
N TYR A 140 -5.58 8.70 -9.93
CA TYR A 140 -5.93 7.93 -8.74
C TYR A 140 -5.03 8.25 -7.55
N VAL A 141 -3.71 8.24 -7.74
CA VAL A 141 -2.80 8.52 -6.62
C VAL A 141 -2.76 10.00 -6.24
N ALA A 142 -3.04 10.89 -7.18
CA ALA A 142 -3.15 12.33 -6.96
C ALA A 142 -4.51 12.74 -6.39
N ALA A 143 -5.50 11.83 -6.37
CA ALA A 143 -6.78 12.11 -5.76
C ALA A 143 -6.57 12.44 -4.28
N PRO A 144 -7.37 13.37 -3.71
CA PRO A 144 -7.14 13.85 -2.35
C PRO A 144 -7.11 12.72 -1.32
N TYR A 145 -7.99 11.73 -1.46
CA TYR A 145 -8.17 10.75 -0.40
C TYR A 145 -7.11 9.63 -0.34
N PRO A 146 -6.87 8.82 -1.39
CA PRO A 146 -6.27 7.49 -1.22
C PRO A 146 -4.86 7.47 -0.62
N PHE A 147 -4.05 8.46 -0.95
CA PHE A 147 -2.68 8.55 -0.46
C PHE A 147 -2.32 9.93 0.08
N VAL A 148 -2.85 11.02 -0.49
CA VAL A 148 -2.54 12.36 0.03
C VAL A 148 -3.10 12.53 1.45
N THR A 149 -4.41 12.39 1.64
CA THR A 149 -5.04 12.46 2.97
C THR A 149 -4.79 11.17 3.76
N ASN A 150 -5.11 10.01 3.21
CA ASN A 150 -5.09 8.77 3.97
C ASN A 150 -3.67 8.32 4.38
N LEU A 151 -2.73 8.28 3.45
CA LEU A 151 -1.38 7.81 3.76
C LEU A 151 -0.52 8.89 4.41
N TYR A 152 -0.52 10.12 3.90
CA TYR A 152 0.44 11.15 4.34
C TYR A 152 -0.06 12.08 5.44
N VAL A 153 -1.37 12.33 5.54
CA VAL A 153 -1.93 13.15 6.64
C VAL A 153 -2.36 12.25 7.80
N ARG A 154 -3.16 11.22 7.53
CA ARG A 154 -3.64 10.30 8.57
C ARG A 154 -2.59 9.27 8.97
N GLY A 155 -1.74 8.81 8.06
CA GLY A 155 -0.78 7.74 8.36
C GLY A 155 -1.38 6.33 8.38
N ASP A 156 -2.60 6.14 7.87
CA ASP A 156 -3.29 4.85 7.84
C ASP A 156 -2.77 3.96 6.69
N LEU A 157 -1.58 3.41 6.91
CA LEU A 157 -0.92 2.50 5.99
C LEU A 157 -1.74 1.21 5.70
N PRO A 158 -2.42 0.59 6.67
CA PRO A 158 -3.33 -0.52 6.38
C PRO A 158 -4.43 -0.19 5.36
N GLU A 159 -5.09 0.96 5.51
CA GLU A 159 -6.08 1.42 4.53
C GLU A 159 -5.41 1.71 3.16
N ALA A 160 -4.23 2.32 3.15
CA ALA A 160 -3.49 2.60 1.92
C ALA A 160 -3.13 1.34 1.12
N ILE A 161 -2.74 0.25 1.79
CA ILE A 161 -2.48 -1.05 1.14
C ILE A 161 -3.78 -1.64 0.59
N CYS A 162 -4.89 -1.55 1.33
CA CYS A 162 -6.19 -2.01 0.87
C CYS A 162 -6.60 -1.30 -0.43
N LEU A 163 -6.48 0.03 -0.44
CA LEU A 163 -6.74 0.86 -1.60
C LEU A 163 -5.80 0.53 -2.77
N ALA A 164 -4.52 0.26 -2.50
CA ALA A 164 -3.56 -0.16 -3.51
C ALA A 164 -3.89 -1.52 -4.16
N ILE A 165 -4.41 -2.48 -3.39
CA ILE A 165 -4.76 -3.83 -3.85
C ILE A 165 -6.12 -3.85 -4.55
N LEU A 166 -7.05 -2.98 -4.17
CA LEU A 166 -8.41 -2.91 -4.71
C LEU A 166 -8.50 -2.94 -6.24
N PRO A 167 -7.74 -2.15 -7.03
CA PRO A 167 -7.81 -2.23 -8.49
C PRO A 167 -7.38 -3.59 -9.03
N TRP A 168 -6.41 -4.26 -8.39
CA TRP A 168 -5.98 -5.61 -8.79
C TRP A 168 -7.04 -6.66 -8.51
N PHE A 169 -7.78 -6.51 -7.40
CA PHE A 169 -8.94 -7.34 -7.12
C PHE A 169 -10.04 -7.17 -8.18
N ILE A 170 -10.35 -5.92 -8.56
CA ILE A 170 -11.32 -5.64 -9.63
C ILE A 170 -10.84 -6.26 -10.96
N LEU A 171 -9.56 -6.12 -11.28
CA LEU A 171 -8.95 -6.67 -12.48
C LEU A 171 -9.00 -8.21 -12.49
N SER A 172 -8.74 -8.87 -11.36
CA SER A 172 -8.77 -10.33 -11.26
C SER A 172 -10.18 -10.90 -11.34
N VAL A 173 -11.17 -10.19 -10.79
CA VAL A 173 -12.58 -10.54 -10.94
C VAL A 173 -13.01 -10.41 -12.40
N HIS A 174 -12.67 -9.30 -13.07
CA HIS A 174 -12.88 -9.15 -14.52
C HIS A 174 -12.13 -10.24 -15.30
N GLY A 175 -10.93 -10.60 -14.84
CA GLY A 175 -10.14 -11.81 -15.11
C GLY A 175 -11.00 -13.05 -15.36
N ALA A 176 -11.65 -13.46 -14.28
CA ALA A 176 -12.36 -14.72 -14.17
C ALA A 176 -13.62 -14.82 -15.05
N PHE A 177 -14.19 -13.69 -15.49
CA PHE A 177 -15.44 -13.69 -16.25
C PHE A 177 -15.26 -13.52 -17.77
N HIS A 178 -14.04 -13.22 -18.24
CA HIS A 178 -13.81 -12.82 -19.64
C HIS A 178 -12.68 -13.57 -20.37
N ASP A 179 -12.14 -14.66 -19.81
CA ASP A 179 -11.12 -15.56 -20.42
C ASP A 179 -10.08 -14.81 -21.28
N TRP A 180 -9.09 -14.22 -20.61
CA TRP A 180 -8.15 -13.26 -21.19
C TRP A 180 -7.13 -13.93 -22.11
#